data_AF-A0A9X4EZT4-F1
#
_entry.id   AF-A0A9X4EZT4-F1
#
_cell.length_a   1.000
_cell.length_b   1.000
_cell.length_c   1.000
_cell.angle_alpha   90.00
_cell.angle_beta   90.00
_cell.angle_gamma   90.00
#
_symmetry.space_group_name_H-M   'P 1'
#
loop_
_entity.id
_entity.type
_entity.pdbx_description
1 polymer ?
#
loop_
_entity_poly.entity_id
_entity_poly.type
_entity_poly.pdbx_seq_one_letter_code
_entity_poly.pdbx_strand_id
1 'polypeptide(L)'
;MEELSKKSRKNKKQAFLIEASIYFYGEHFNQNYDKAIEIIESSQFFSESEPEQLIILGQSYYFKYILSDMTSSSFYFKAKKYLRKSYELDSGYATRELAFLLIRSESLDDLEIAGDIFEIFANEGKEEDIRNYKAYLRAIEN
;
A
#
# COMPACT_ATOMS: atom_id res chain seq x y z
N MET A 1 19.26 9.33 -30.41
CA MET A 1 18.01 8.53 -30.45
C MET A 1 17.79 7.72 -29.17
N GLU A 2 18.80 7.03 -28.64
CA GLU A 2 18.67 6.20 -27.43
C GLU A 2 18.35 7.00 -26.15
N GLU A 3 18.89 8.21 -26.00
CA GLU A 3 18.61 9.06 -24.83
C GLU A 3 17.17 9.62 -24.83
N LEU A 4 16.64 9.93 -26.02
CA LEU A 4 15.26 10.37 -26.23
C LEU A 4 14.27 9.24 -25.98
N SER A 5 14.59 8.01 -26.39
CA SER A 5 13.74 6.84 -26.13
C SER A 5 13.73 6.47 -24.64
N LYS A 6 14.88 6.60 -23.94
CA LYS A 6 14.97 6.45 -22.47
C LYS A 6 14.14 7.51 -21.73
N LYS A 7 14.26 8.79 -22.10
CA LYS A 7 13.44 9.89 -21.53
C LYS A 7 11.95 9.68 -21.79
N SER A 8 11.57 9.31 -23.01
CA SER A 8 10.17 9.03 -23.37
C SER A 8 9.59 7.85 -22.57
N ARG A 9 10.36 6.76 -22.39
CA ARG A 9 9.94 5.62 -21.54
C ARG A 9 9.81 6.02 -20.08
N LYS A 10 10.74 6.80 -19.54
CA LYS A 10 10.65 7.31 -18.15
C LYS A 10 9.39 8.15 -17.96
N ASN A 11 9.09 9.05 -18.88
CA ASN A 11 7.89 9.88 -18.83
C ASN A 11 6.61 9.03 -18.91
N LYS A 12 6.57 8.00 -19.76
CA LYS A 12 5.43 7.08 -19.85
C LYS A 12 5.27 6.20 -18.62
N LYS A 13 6.38 5.71 -18.03
CA LYS A 13 6.39 4.98 -16.75
C LYS A 13 5.83 5.85 -15.61
N GLN A 14 6.07 7.16 -15.63
CA GLN A 14 5.53 8.07 -14.61
C GLN A 14 4.07 8.44 -14.89
N ALA A 15 3.67 8.57 -16.16
CA ALA A 15 2.33 9.01 -16.54
C ALA A 15 1.22 8.08 -16.02
N PHE A 16 1.35 6.75 -16.18
CA PHE A 16 0.31 5.83 -15.72
C PHE A 16 0.17 5.82 -14.19
N LEU A 17 1.29 5.97 -13.47
CA LEU A 17 1.26 6.02 -12.00
C LEU A 17 0.61 7.32 -11.51
N ILE A 18 0.88 8.45 -12.18
CA ILE A 18 0.19 9.72 -11.91
C ILE A 18 -1.31 9.58 -12.16
N GLU A 19 -1.72 8.98 -13.29
CA GLU A 19 -3.13 8.78 -13.60
C GLU A 19 -3.83 7.90 -12.57
N ALA A 20 -3.22 6.77 -12.18
CA ALA A 20 -3.73 5.91 -11.12
C ALA A 20 -3.85 6.66 -9.79
N SER A 21 -2.84 7.49 -9.46
CA SER A 21 -2.85 8.32 -8.24
C SER A 21 -3.99 9.33 -8.25
N ILE A 22 -4.28 9.96 -9.40
CA ILE A 22 -5.41 10.89 -9.54
C ILE A 22 -6.73 10.19 -9.20
N TYR A 23 -6.96 8.98 -9.73
CA TYR A 23 -8.15 8.21 -9.41
C TYR A 23 -8.17 7.70 -7.97
N PHE A 24 -7.00 7.38 -7.40
CA PHE A 24 -6.88 6.95 -6.00
C PHE A 24 -7.24 8.09 -5.03
N TYR A 25 -6.68 9.29 -5.21
CA TYR A 25 -6.93 10.42 -4.32
C TYR A 25 -8.24 11.15 -4.62
N GLY A 26 -8.72 11.11 -5.87
CA GLY A 26 -9.87 11.91 -6.29
C GLY A 26 -9.57 13.41 -6.39
N GLU A 27 -8.31 13.79 -6.58
CA GLU A 27 -7.98 15.21 -6.78
C GLU A 27 -8.48 15.66 -8.16
N HIS A 28 -9.43 16.60 -8.17
CA HIS A 28 -10.08 17.12 -9.38
C HIS A 28 -10.91 16.11 -10.21
N PHE A 29 -11.03 14.87 -9.71
CA PHE A 29 -11.80 13.77 -10.31
C PHE A 29 -12.57 13.00 -9.22
N ASN A 30 -13.57 12.20 -9.61
CA ASN A 30 -14.19 11.30 -8.63
C ASN A 30 -13.22 10.18 -8.26
N GLN A 31 -12.97 10.00 -6.97
CA GLN A 31 -12.20 8.87 -6.44
C GLN A 31 -12.75 7.54 -6.99
N ASN A 32 -11.87 6.69 -7.50
CA ASN A 32 -12.22 5.44 -8.13
C ASN A 32 -11.09 4.42 -8.03
N TYR A 33 -11.16 3.57 -7.00
CA TYR A 33 -10.16 2.53 -6.76
C TYR A 33 -10.12 1.46 -7.86
N ASP A 34 -11.26 1.14 -8.49
CA ASP A 34 -11.30 0.15 -9.58
C ASP A 34 -10.51 0.65 -10.79
N LYS A 35 -10.63 1.94 -11.13
CA LYS A 35 -9.83 2.56 -12.19
C LYS A 35 -8.35 2.65 -11.83
N ALA A 36 -8.02 3.01 -10.59
CA ALA A 36 -6.62 3.04 -10.15
C ALA A 36 -5.97 1.65 -10.28
N ILE A 37 -6.68 0.59 -9.89
CA ILE A 37 -6.27 -0.81 -10.07
C ILE A 37 -6.12 -1.15 -11.55
N GLU A 38 -7.14 -0.86 -12.38
CA GLU A 38 -7.14 -1.15 -13.82
C GLU A 38 -5.95 -0.51 -14.54
N ILE A 39 -5.67 0.77 -14.26
CA ILE A 39 -4.56 1.51 -14.88
C ILE A 39 -3.22 0.87 -14.52
N ILE A 40 -3.01 0.47 -13.26
CA ILE A 40 -1.76 -0.15 -12.84
C ILE A 40 -1.63 -1.56 -13.42
N GLU A 41 -2.62 -2.43 -13.23
CA GLU A 41 -2.52 -3.84 -13.63
C GLU A 41 -2.48 -4.03 -15.15
N SER A 42 -3.07 -3.12 -15.94
CA SER A 42 -3.02 -3.17 -17.41
C SER A 42 -1.79 -2.48 -18.02
N SER A 43 -1.01 -1.76 -17.22
CA SER A 43 0.14 -1.00 -17.71
C SER A 43 1.29 -1.93 -18.11
N GLN A 44 1.79 -1.77 -19.34
CA GLN A 44 3.05 -2.41 -19.77
C GLN A 44 4.30 -1.96 -18.99
N PHE A 45 4.17 -0.90 -18.17
CA PHE A 45 5.24 -0.37 -17.32
C PHE A 45 5.10 -0.79 -15.85
N PHE A 46 4.08 -1.58 -15.53
CA PHE A 46 3.95 -2.18 -14.21
C PHE A 46 5.12 -3.12 -13.93
N SER A 47 5.70 -3.00 -12.76
CA SER A 47 6.72 -3.89 -12.25
C SER A 47 6.53 -4.07 -10.75
N GLU A 48 6.45 -5.33 -10.31
CA GLU A 48 6.46 -5.63 -8.88
C GLU A 48 7.84 -5.37 -8.23
N SER A 49 8.83 -4.83 -8.94
CA SER A 49 10.10 -4.36 -8.36
C SER A 49 10.09 -2.87 -8.01
N GLU A 50 8.98 -2.17 -8.22
CA GLU A 50 8.86 -0.72 -8.05
C GLU A 50 7.87 -0.43 -6.92
N PRO A 51 8.34 -0.07 -5.72
CA PRO A 51 7.50 0.03 -4.52
C PRO A 51 6.39 1.09 -4.65
N GLU A 52 6.63 2.19 -5.36
CA GLU A 52 5.64 3.26 -5.56
C GLU A 52 4.38 2.76 -6.28
N GLN A 53 4.56 1.83 -7.23
CA GLN A 53 3.45 1.23 -7.98
C GLN A 53 2.67 0.28 -7.08
N LEU A 54 3.38 -0.47 -6.25
CA LEU A 54 2.82 -1.43 -5.31
C LEU A 54 2.02 -0.73 -4.20
N ILE A 55 2.42 0.46 -3.75
CA ILE A 55 1.65 1.23 -2.77
C ILE A 55 0.29 1.61 -3.32
N ILE A 56 0.22 2.29 -4.47
CA ILE A 56 -1.07 2.76 -5.00
C ILE A 56 -1.98 1.55 -5.27
N LEU A 57 -1.41 0.46 -5.80
CA LEU A 57 -2.17 -0.77 -6.05
C LEU A 57 -2.64 -1.43 -4.74
N GLY A 58 -1.76 -1.57 -3.76
CA GLY A 58 -2.04 -2.19 -2.47
C GLY A 58 -3.05 -1.39 -1.65
N GLN A 59 -2.91 -0.07 -1.58
CA GLN A 59 -3.87 0.81 -0.92
C GLN A 59 -5.22 0.82 -1.64
N SER A 60 -5.25 0.79 -2.98
CA SER A 60 -6.50 0.69 -3.73
C SER A 60 -7.25 -0.60 -3.37
N TYR A 61 -6.55 -1.74 -3.31
CA TYR A 61 -7.14 -3.00 -2.84
C TYR A 61 -7.57 -2.95 -1.37
N TYR A 62 -6.81 -2.28 -0.51
CA TYR A 62 -7.19 -2.08 0.89
C TYR A 62 -8.51 -1.31 0.98
N PHE A 63 -8.67 -0.20 0.27
CA PHE A 63 -9.94 0.53 0.29
C PHE A 63 -11.09 -0.26 -0.34
N LYS A 64 -10.84 -1.06 -1.38
CA LYS A 64 -11.84 -2.02 -1.89
C LYS A 64 -12.24 -3.04 -0.83
N TYR A 65 -11.29 -3.51 -0.02
CA TYR A 65 -11.55 -4.39 1.11
C TYR A 65 -12.44 -3.71 2.16
N ILE A 66 -12.12 -2.49 2.56
CA ILE A 66 -12.91 -1.69 3.51
C ILE A 66 -14.32 -1.41 2.98
N LEU A 67 -14.45 -0.99 1.72
CA LEU A 67 -15.75 -0.74 1.05
C LEU A 67 -16.59 -2.01 0.87
N SER A 68 -15.97 -3.19 0.97
CA SER A 68 -16.67 -4.48 1.00
C SER A 68 -17.02 -4.94 2.42
N ASP A 69 -17.02 -4.02 3.39
CA ASP A 69 -17.21 -4.30 4.83
C ASP A 69 -16.25 -5.38 5.34
N MET A 70 -15.01 -5.38 4.81
CA MET A 70 -13.96 -6.34 5.18
C MET A 70 -14.31 -7.81 4.88
N THR A 71 -15.24 -8.08 3.97
CA THR A 71 -15.71 -9.45 3.64
C THR A 71 -15.00 -10.09 2.46
N SER A 72 -14.41 -9.29 1.55
CA SER A 72 -13.73 -9.83 0.36
C SER A 72 -12.31 -10.29 0.68
N SER A 73 -12.12 -11.59 0.89
CA SER A 73 -10.78 -12.19 1.09
C SER A 73 -9.83 -11.92 -0.07
N SER A 74 -10.35 -11.81 -1.31
CA SER A 74 -9.54 -11.49 -2.48
C SER A 74 -8.89 -10.11 -2.36
N PHE A 75 -9.65 -9.10 -1.95
CA PHE A 75 -9.11 -7.75 -1.74
C PHE A 75 -8.13 -7.71 -0.57
N TYR A 76 -8.43 -8.41 0.52
CA TYR A 76 -7.51 -8.57 1.65
C TYR A 76 -6.15 -9.13 1.22
N PHE A 77 -6.13 -10.27 0.51
CA PHE A 77 -4.89 -10.92 0.10
C PHE A 77 -4.09 -10.07 -0.90
N LYS A 78 -4.76 -9.41 -1.85
CA LYS A 78 -4.07 -8.52 -2.80
C LYS A 78 -3.50 -7.29 -2.11
N ALA A 79 -4.25 -6.65 -1.21
CA ALA A 79 -3.78 -5.50 -0.44
C ALA A 79 -2.54 -5.89 0.38
N LYS A 80 -2.63 -6.97 1.15
CA LYS A 80 -1.52 -7.48 1.97
C LYS A 80 -0.31 -7.82 1.11
N LYS A 81 -0.48 -8.56 0.01
CA LYS A 81 0.60 -8.93 -0.91
C LYS A 81 1.38 -7.71 -1.39
N TYR A 82 0.68 -6.72 -1.96
CA TYR A 82 1.37 -5.60 -2.61
C TYR A 82 1.96 -4.62 -1.61
N LEU A 83 1.26 -4.32 -0.51
CA LEU A 83 1.81 -3.46 0.54
C LEU A 83 3.01 -4.10 1.23
N ARG A 84 2.93 -5.39 1.57
CA ARG A 84 4.06 -6.11 2.18
C ARG A 84 5.26 -6.13 1.24
N LYS A 85 5.05 -6.44 -0.04
CA LYS A 85 6.14 -6.42 -1.04
C LYS A 85 6.76 -5.03 -1.21
N SER A 86 5.96 -3.97 -1.16
CA SER A 86 6.50 -2.60 -1.18
C SER A 86 7.41 -2.32 0.01
N TYR A 87 6.98 -2.73 1.21
CA TYR A 87 7.76 -2.59 2.44
C TYR A 87 9.04 -3.42 2.43
N GLU A 88 9.00 -4.65 1.93
CA GLU A 88 10.17 -5.53 1.79
C GLU A 88 11.20 -4.99 0.79
N LEU A 89 10.77 -4.23 -0.22
CA LEU A 89 11.67 -3.57 -1.17
C LEU A 89 12.35 -2.35 -0.55
N ASP A 90 11.62 -1.57 0.24
CA ASP A 90 12.15 -0.41 0.98
C ASP A 90 11.21 -0.10 2.16
N SER A 91 11.74 -0.18 3.38
CA SER A 91 10.99 0.03 4.63
C SER A 91 10.44 1.46 4.77
N GLY A 92 10.96 2.42 4.01
CA GLY A 92 10.41 3.78 3.89
C GLY A 92 8.98 3.81 3.33
N TYR A 93 8.53 2.72 2.73
CA TYR A 93 7.16 2.51 2.25
C TYR A 93 6.24 1.81 3.24
N ALA A 94 6.59 1.84 4.53
CA ALA A 94 5.68 1.45 5.60
C ALA A 94 4.35 2.23 5.48
N THR A 95 3.23 1.53 5.65
CA THR A 95 1.89 2.13 5.64
C THR A 95 1.07 1.65 6.83
N ARG A 96 0.17 2.49 7.34
CA ARG A 96 -0.73 2.10 8.43
C ARG A 96 -1.64 0.96 7.99
N GLU A 97 -2.06 0.99 6.72
CA GLU A 97 -2.88 -0.05 6.09
C GLU A 97 -2.20 -1.41 6.14
N LEU A 98 -0.89 -1.49 5.91
CA LEU A 98 -0.15 -2.74 6.03
C LEU A 98 -0.20 -3.27 7.46
N ALA A 99 0.13 -2.45 8.47
CA ALA A 99 0.06 -2.86 9.87
C ALA A 99 -1.32 -3.40 10.25
N PHE A 100 -2.40 -2.71 9.83
CA PHE A 100 -3.77 -3.15 10.08
C PHE A 100 -4.15 -4.46 9.38
N LEU A 101 -3.60 -4.73 8.21
CA LEU A 101 -3.78 -6.03 7.53
C LEU A 101 -3.02 -7.14 8.26
N LEU A 102 -1.81 -6.85 8.73
CA LEU A 102 -0.91 -7.84 9.33
C LEU A 102 -1.38 -8.30 10.71
N ILE A 103 -1.94 -7.42 11.55
CA ILE A 103 -2.50 -7.80 12.86
C ILE A 103 -3.71 -8.75 12.77
N ARG A 104 -4.30 -8.90 11.58
CA ARG A 104 -5.40 -9.84 11.33
C ARG A 104 -4.88 -11.24 10.96
N SER A 105 -3.57 -11.40 10.82
CA SER A 105 -2.93 -12.68 10.51
C SER A 105 -2.65 -13.47 11.79
N GLU A 106 -2.63 -14.80 11.66
CA GLU A 106 -2.17 -15.71 12.72
C GLU A 106 -0.65 -15.95 12.64
N SER A 107 0.02 -15.43 11.61
CA SER A 107 1.47 -15.59 11.43
C SER A 107 2.24 -14.68 12.37
N LEU A 108 3.14 -15.27 13.17
CA LEU A 108 4.05 -14.50 14.04
C LEU A 108 4.91 -13.50 13.26
N ASP A 109 5.36 -13.87 12.06
CA ASP A 109 6.13 -13.00 11.18
C ASP A 109 5.32 -11.78 10.71
N ASP A 110 4.02 -11.94 10.46
CA ASP A 110 3.18 -10.79 10.15
C ASP A 110 2.99 -9.89 11.37
N LEU A 111 2.82 -10.47 12.56
CA LEU A 111 2.67 -9.69 13.79
C LEU A 111 3.93 -8.89 14.11
N GLU A 112 5.12 -9.49 13.96
CA GLU A 112 6.41 -8.83 14.14
C GLU A 112 6.55 -7.61 13.22
N ILE A 113 6.28 -7.79 11.92
CA ILE A 113 6.31 -6.69 10.94
C ILE A 113 5.26 -5.62 11.28
N ALA A 114 4.08 -6.00 11.77
CA ALA A 114 3.08 -5.02 12.21
C ALA A 114 3.61 -4.16 13.38
N GLY A 115 4.32 -4.79 14.32
CA GLY A 115 4.98 -4.11 15.43
C GLY A 115 5.99 -3.07 14.98
N ASP A 116 6.89 -3.44 14.06
CA ASP A 116 7.88 -2.53 13.47
C ASP A 116 7.21 -1.30 12.86
N ILE A 117 6.15 -1.52 12.07
CA ILE A 117 5.43 -0.43 11.39
C ILE A 117 4.72 0.47 12.41
N PHE A 118 4.06 -0.09 13.43
CA PHE A 118 3.42 0.71 14.47
C PHE A 118 4.44 1.54 15.26
N GLU A 119 5.61 1.00 15.54
CA GLU A 119 6.68 1.73 16.21
C GLU A 119 7.19 2.90 15.34
N ILE A 120 7.43 2.66 14.05
CA ILE A 120 7.80 3.71 13.08
C ILE A 120 6.83 4.89 13.15
N PHE A 121 5.52 4.63 13.08
CA PHE A 121 4.52 5.70 13.12
C PHE A 121 4.32 6.32 14.50
N ALA A 122 4.44 5.55 15.59
CA ALA A 122 4.35 6.10 16.94
C ALA A 122 5.50 7.09 17.23
N ASN A 123 6.69 6.84 16.68
CA ASN A 123 7.84 7.72 16.78
C ASN A 123 7.67 9.06 16.02
N GLU A 124 6.72 9.17 15.09
CA GLU A 124 6.34 10.46 14.49
C GLU A 124 5.58 11.38 15.48
N GLY A 125 5.17 10.86 16.63
CA GLY A 125 4.56 11.65 17.72
C GLY A 125 3.07 11.93 17.56
N LYS A 126 2.40 11.36 16.55
CA LYS A 126 0.94 11.47 16.40
C LYS A 126 0.24 10.62 17.45
N GLU A 127 -0.69 11.23 18.20
CA GLU A 127 -1.34 10.54 19.33
C GLU A 127 -2.05 9.25 18.92
N GLU A 128 -2.66 9.22 17.75
CA GLU A 128 -3.35 8.03 17.23
C GLU A 128 -2.40 6.86 17.01
N ASP A 129 -1.23 7.12 16.44
CA ASP A 129 -0.22 6.08 16.19
C ASP A 129 0.39 5.55 17.48
N ILE A 130 0.65 6.45 18.45
CA ILE A 130 1.08 6.05 19.80
C ILE A 130 0.02 5.15 20.47
N ARG A 131 -1.28 5.46 20.31
CA ARG A 131 -2.36 4.62 20.85
C ARG A 131 -2.41 3.27 20.15
N ASN A 132 -2.30 3.23 18.83
CA ASN A 132 -2.30 1.99 18.05
C ASN A 132 -1.13 1.08 18.46
N TYR A 133 0.08 1.64 18.61
CA TYR A 133 1.24 0.87 19.04
C TYR A 133 1.08 0.31 20.47
N LYS A 134 0.57 1.12 21.41
CA LYS A 134 0.27 0.63 22.77
C LYS A 134 -0.79 -0.47 22.80
N ALA A 135 -1.80 -0.38 21.93
CA ALA A 135 -2.82 -1.41 21.81
C ALA A 135 -2.23 -2.71 21.25
N TYR A 136 -1.35 -2.62 20.25
CA TYR A 136 -0.60 -3.74 19.72
C TYR A 136 0.24 -4.44 20.80
N LEU A 137 1.06 -3.70 21.56
CA LEU A 137 1.90 -4.27 22.63
C LEU A 137 1.08 -5.06 23.65
N ARG A 138 -0.05 -4.51 24.10
CA ARG A 138 -0.96 -5.20 25.02
C ARG A 138 -1.56 -6.48 24.44
N ALA A 139 -1.79 -6.52 23.12
CA ALA A 139 -2.39 -7.67 22.46
C ALA A 139 -1.39 -8.84 22.33
N ILE A 140 -0.10 -8.56 22.13
CA ILE A 140 0.94 -9.59 21.98
C ILE A 140 1.53 -10.08 23.31
N GLU A 141 1.34 -9.34 24.40
CA GLU A 141 1.76 -9.72 25.76
C GLU A 141 0.81 -10.71 26.46
N ASN A 142 -0.39 -10.95 25.89
CA ASN A 142 -1.40 -11.88 26.41
C ASN A 142 -1.45 -13.18 25.61
#